data_AF-A0A2P5DJ84-F1
#
_entry.id   AF-A0A2P5DJ84-F1
#
_cell.length_a   1.000
_cell.length_b   1.000
_cell.length_c   1.000
_cell.angle_alpha   90.00
_cell.angle_beta   90.00
_cell.angle_gamma   90.00
#
_symmetry.space_group_name_H-M   'P 1'
#
loop_
_entity.id
_entity.type
_entity.pdbx_description
1 polymer ?
#
loop_
_entity_poly.entity_id
_entity_poly.type
_entity_poly.pdbx_seq_one_letter_code
_entity_poly.pdbx_strand_id
1 'polypeptide(L)'
;MKKKTHFELRFLHISLLIAFLFGASVSVSASGIGHGRLTEAETLYIKQRQLLYYRDEFGDRGENVTVDPSLVFENGRLKIAYIALQAWKQAILSDPRNLTRNWVGSNVCKYKGVFCAPALDNPKIRTVAGIDLNHGDIAGYLPEELGLLVDLALFHINSNRFCGTVPHKFKHLKLLFELDLSNNRFAGKFPAVVLKLPSLKFLDLRFNEFEGTVPRELFDKPLDAIFINHNRFVFDLPDNFGNSPVSVIVLANNKFHGCVPSSLGNMSNLNEIILMNNGFRSCLPPEIGSLKNLTVFDVSFNQLLGPIPDSFGGLVSLEQLNVAHNLLSGKIPASICSLPSLQNFTYSYNFFTGEPPACLALRSFDDRRNCIPARPLQRSAGQCKSFLSRRPVDCSSFRCKPFVPSLPAPPPPSPPIVPVPSSPPPPVVRPLTPPPPPPPSPSPPPPPVYSPPPPPPPNPPPSPSPPPPIVYESPPPPTPVYEGPLPPIYGVSYASPPPPPFY
;
A
#
# COMPACT_ATOMS: atom_id res chain seq x y z
N MET A 1 -23.66 57.91 -21.49
CA MET A 1 -23.20 59.21 -22.04
C MET A 1 -23.21 60.25 -20.93
N LYS A 2 -22.04 60.87 -20.69
CA LYS A 2 -21.72 62.24 -20.20
C LYS A 2 -22.75 62.98 -19.33
N LYS A 3 -22.43 63.79 -18.33
CA LYS A 3 -21.23 64.21 -17.56
C LYS A 3 -21.83 65.30 -16.65
N LYS A 4 -21.58 65.30 -15.33
CA LYS A 4 -21.58 66.53 -14.53
C LYS A 4 -20.69 66.34 -13.32
N THR A 5 -19.82 67.33 -13.15
CA THR A 5 -18.83 67.58 -12.10
C THR A 5 -19.44 67.71 -10.72
N HIS A 6 -18.74 67.27 -9.66
CA HIS A 6 -18.30 68.12 -8.54
C HIS A 6 -17.40 67.36 -7.56
N PHE A 7 -16.25 67.97 -7.28
CA PHE A 7 -15.47 68.08 -6.03
C PHE A 7 -15.78 67.13 -4.84
N GLU A 8 -14.76 66.38 -4.38
CA GLU A 8 -14.27 66.33 -2.97
C GLU A 8 -13.27 65.16 -2.74
N LEU A 9 -12.05 65.54 -2.37
CA LEU A 9 -11.13 64.97 -1.37
C LEU A 9 -11.16 63.46 -1.03
N ARG A 10 -10.10 62.72 -1.42
CA ARG A 10 -9.30 61.82 -0.54
C ARG A 10 -8.08 61.21 -1.25
N PHE A 11 -7.02 61.07 -0.46
CA PHE A 11 -5.67 60.59 -0.72
C PHE A 11 -5.53 59.30 -1.57
N LEU A 12 -4.65 59.34 -2.57
CA LEU A 12 -3.89 58.19 -3.06
C LEU A 12 -2.49 58.68 -3.51
N HIS A 13 -1.43 58.23 -2.86
CA HIS A 13 -0.05 58.40 -3.34
C HIS A 13 0.44 57.06 -3.87
N ILE A 14 0.81 57.05 -5.14
CA ILE A 14 1.42 55.95 -5.89
C ILE A 14 2.86 56.36 -6.19
N SER A 15 3.78 55.46 -5.84
CA SER A 15 5.10 55.18 -6.45
C SER A 15 6.16 56.29 -6.56
N LEU A 16 7.32 56.09 -5.92
CA LEU A 16 8.58 55.63 -6.55
C LEU A 16 9.72 55.72 -5.51
N LEU A 17 10.45 54.63 -5.25
CA LEU A 17 11.76 54.72 -4.57
C LEU A 17 12.63 53.53 -4.97
N ILE A 18 13.67 53.83 -5.75
CA ILE A 18 14.78 52.96 -6.15
C ILE A 18 16.06 53.49 -5.46
N ALA A 19 16.85 52.55 -4.97
CA ALA A 19 18.29 52.58 -4.68
C ALA A 19 18.81 53.50 -3.56
N PHE A 20 19.32 52.90 -2.48
CA PHE A 20 20.76 52.71 -2.21
C PHE A 20 20.92 52.16 -0.78
N LEU A 21 21.81 51.18 -0.59
CA LEU A 21 22.91 51.16 0.41
C LEU A 21 23.43 49.74 0.65
N PHE A 22 24.66 49.53 0.18
CA PHE A 22 25.58 48.45 0.54
C PHE A 22 26.31 48.81 1.85
N GLY A 23 26.65 47.82 2.69
CA GLY A 23 27.74 47.97 3.66
C GLY A 23 27.69 47.12 4.94
N ALA A 24 28.52 46.07 4.96
CA ALA A 24 29.19 45.42 6.10
C ALA A 24 28.38 44.64 7.15
N SER A 25 28.47 43.30 7.09
CA SER A 25 28.21 42.39 8.21
C SER A 25 29.53 41.91 8.85
N VAL A 26 29.53 41.90 10.18
CA VAL A 26 30.61 41.48 11.08
C VAL A 26 30.84 39.96 11.01
N SER A 27 32.10 39.55 10.94
CA SER A 27 32.55 38.16 10.97
C SER A 27 32.63 37.62 12.39
N VAL A 28 31.87 36.56 12.68
CA VAL A 28 32.14 35.64 13.80
C VAL A 28 32.62 34.31 13.21
N SER A 29 33.85 33.95 13.53
CA SER A 29 34.54 32.73 13.13
C SER A 29 33.99 31.51 13.89
N ALA A 30 33.43 30.55 13.14
CA ALA A 30 33.21 29.19 13.59
C ALA A 30 34.05 28.25 12.72
N SER A 31 35.04 27.62 13.33
CA SER A 31 35.89 26.56 12.79
C SER A 31 35.04 25.33 12.46
N GLY A 32 34.66 25.20 11.19
CA GLY A 32 33.99 24.04 10.63
C GLY A 32 34.94 23.25 9.75
N ILE A 33 35.02 21.94 9.98
CA ILE A 33 35.63 20.96 9.09
C ILE A 33 34.96 21.11 7.73
N GLY A 34 35.71 21.62 6.76
CA GLY A 34 35.20 21.96 5.44
C GLY A 34 34.81 20.71 4.66
N HIS A 35 33.52 20.41 4.59
CA HIS A 35 33.00 19.80 3.38
C HIS A 35 33.16 20.83 2.27
N GLY A 36 34.09 20.54 1.33
CA GLY A 36 34.40 21.42 0.22
C GLY A 36 33.11 21.88 -0.46
N ARG A 37 32.92 23.20 -0.51
CA ARG A 37 31.83 23.82 -1.26
C ARG A 37 32.07 23.50 -2.72
N LEU A 38 31.14 22.74 -3.32
CA LEU A 38 31.18 22.38 -4.73
C LEU A 38 31.41 23.64 -5.57
N THR A 39 32.36 23.55 -6.49
CA THR A 39 32.62 24.61 -7.45
C THR A 39 31.40 24.83 -8.35
N GLU A 40 31.29 25.99 -8.96
CA GLU A 40 30.21 26.29 -9.89
C GLU A 40 30.23 25.33 -11.09
N ALA A 41 31.42 24.91 -11.54
CA ALA A 41 31.60 23.90 -12.58
C ALA A 41 31.14 22.51 -12.13
N GLU A 42 31.45 22.07 -10.90
CA GLU A 42 30.91 20.80 -10.35
C GLU A 42 29.40 20.87 -10.15
N THR A 43 28.89 22.02 -9.71
CA THR A 43 27.44 22.24 -9.56
C THR A 43 26.74 22.22 -10.91
N LEU A 44 27.34 22.81 -11.95
CA LEU A 44 26.82 22.79 -13.31
C LEU A 44 26.93 21.40 -13.94
N TYR A 45 28.01 20.67 -13.67
CA TYR A 45 28.19 19.27 -14.07
C TYR A 45 27.20 18.34 -13.37
N ILE A 46 26.95 18.53 -12.08
CA ILE A 46 25.93 17.80 -11.32
C ILE A 46 24.54 18.16 -11.83
N LYS A 47 24.24 19.44 -12.06
CA LYS A 47 22.98 19.88 -12.69
C LYS A 47 22.82 19.32 -14.10
N GLN A 48 23.87 19.30 -14.90
CA GLN A 48 23.85 18.77 -16.27
C GLN A 48 23.71 17.24 -16.26
N ARG A 49 24.34 16.52 -15.32
CA ARG A 49 24.04 15.11 -15.05
C ARG A 49 22.59 14.95 -14.64
N GLN A 50 22.11 15.65 -13.62
CA GLN A 50 20.72 15.57 -13.15
C GLN A 50 19.71 15.88 -14.27
N LEU A 51 20.01 16.83 -15.16
CA LEU A 51 19.21 17.17 -16.34
C LEU A 51 19.31 16.14 -17.47
N LEU A 52 20.48 15.52 -17.69
CA LEU A 52 20.64 14.38 -18.61
C LEU A 52 19.95 13.11 -18.08
N TYR A 53 19.87 12.97 -16.75
CA TYR A 53 19.15 11.89 -16.06
C TYR A 53 17.64 12.16 -15.95
N TYR A 54 17.12 13.35 -16.29
CA TYR A 54 15.70 13.69 -16.24
C TYR A 54 15.08 13.75 -17.64
N ARG A 55 14.43 12.66 -18.10
CA ARG A 55 13.43 12.72 -19.17
C ARG A 55 12.27 11.74 -18.94
N ASP A 56 11.09 12.28 -18.72
CA ASP A 56 9.79 11.74 -19.15
C ASP A 56 9.13 12.83 -20.05
N GLU A 57 8.14 12.63 -20.92
CA GLU A 57 7.18 11.55 -21.22
C GLU A 57 7.72 10.51 -22.22
N PHE A 58 8.10 9.33 -21.72
CA PHE A 58 8.47 8.10 -22.45
C PHE A 58 9.92 7.97 -23.01
N GLY A 59 10.86 8.77 -22.50
CA GLY A 59 12.30 8.54 -22.68
C GLY A 59 12.83 7.45 -21.75
N ASP A 60 12.59 6.18 -22.09
CA ASP A 60 12.90 4.99 -21.28
C ASP A 60 14.34 4.98 -20.71
N ARG A 61 14.47 4.82 -19.37
CA ARG A 61 15.75 4.65 -18.67
C ARG A 61 16.14 3.16 -18.65
N GLY A 62 16.84 2.71 -19.68
CA GLY A 62 17.36 1.34 -19.78
C GLY A 62 18.89 1.29 -19.84
N GLU A 63 19.47 0.21 -19.33
CA GLU A 63 20.91 -0.06 -19.45
C GLU A 63 21.19 -1.08 -20.56
N ASN A 64 22.27 -0.88 -21.32
CA ASN A 64 22.68 -1.82 -22.36
C ASN A 64 23.58 -2.91 -21.76
N VAL A 65 22.99 -4.06 -21.43
CA VAL A 65 23.71 -5.20 -20.84
C VAL A 65 24.13 -6.21 -21.91
N THR A 66 25.44 -6.37 -22.09
CA THR A 66 26.01 -7.47 -22.88
C THR A 66 26.24 -8.70 -22.00
N VAL A 67 25.68 -9.86 -22.41
CA VAL A 67 25.90 -11.13 -21.70
C VAL A 67 27.17 -11.79 -22.22
N ASP A 68 28.11 -12.07 -21.32
CA ASP A 68 29.32 -12.83 -21.64
C ASP A 68 28.95 -14.23 -22.15
N PRO A 69 29.35 -14.61 -23.39
CA PRO A 69 29.04 -15.90 -23.98
C PRO A 69 29.54 -17.12 -23.17
N SER A 70 30.52 -16.94 -22.29
CA SER A 70 31.07 -18.01 -21.44
C SER A 70 30.16 -18.37 -20.24
N LEU A 71 29.18 -17.53 -19.91
CA LEU A 71 28.27 -17.76 -18.78
C LEU A 71 27.20 -18.81 -19.11
N VAL A 72 27.20 -19.90 -18.35
CA VAL A 72 26.19 -20.96 -18.44
C VAL A 72 25.12 -20.75 -17.36
N PHE A 73 23.86 -20.64 -17.79
CA PHE A 73 22.71 -20.50 -16.90
C PHE A 73 21.95 -21.81 -16.80
N GLU A 74 21.33 -22.07 -15.64
CA GLU A 74 20.49 -23.25 -15.42
C GLU A 74 19.31 -23.30 -16.40
N ASN A 75 18.72 -22.15 -16.71
CA ASN A 75 17.60 -22.03 -17.62
C ASN A 75 17.49 -20.60 -18.18
N GLY A 76 16.60 -20.40 -19.16
CA GLY A 76 16.40 -19.10 -19.81
C GLY A 76 15.87 -18.01 -18.88
N ARG A 77 15.11 -18.34 -17.83
CA ARG A 77 14.58 -17.35 -16.88
C ARG A 77 15.68 -16.74 -16.03
N LEU A 78 16.62 -17.56 -15.55
CA LEU A 78 17.78 -17.04 -14.81
C LEU A 78 18.73 -16.24 -15.70
N LYS A 79 18.84 -16.56 -17.00
CA LYS A 79 19.56 -15.71 -17.96
C LYS A 79 18.91 -14.33 -18.10
N ILE A 80 17.58 -14.29 -18.22
CA ILE A 80 16.82 -13.02 -18.28
C ILE A 80 16.96 -12.25 -16.96
N ALA A 81 16.86 -12.92 -15.81
CA ALA A 81 17.05 -12.30 -14.51
C ALA A 81 18.45 -11.73 -14.33
N TYR A 82 19.48 -12.42 -14.82
CA TYR A 82 20.84 -11.88 -14.85
C TYR A 82 20.90 -10.57 -15.63
N ILE A 83 20.29 -10.48 -16.82
CA ILE A 83 20.26 -9.24 -17.61
C ILE A 83 19.63 -8.10 -16.80
N ALA A 84 18.47 -8.34 -16.20
CA ALA A 84 17.77 -7.34 -15.38
C ALA A 84 18.60 -6.87 -14.17
N LEU A 85 19.23 -7.81 -13.46
CA LEU A 85 20.00 -7.50 -12.25
C LEU A 85 21.34 -6.85 -12.57
N GLN A 86 21.98 -7.18 -13.69
CA GLN A 86 23.18 -6.48 -14.14
C GLN A 86 22.86 -5.06 -14.63
N ALA A 87 21.73 -4.86 -15.33
CA ALA A 87 21.24 -3.52 -15.67
C ALA A 87 21.03 -2.69 -14.40
N TRP A 88 20.35 -3.27 -13.40
CA TRP A 88 20.14 -2.58 -12.14
C TRP A 88 21.43 -2.31 -11.37
N LYS A 89 22.39 -3.24 -11.40
CA LYS A 89 23.73 -3.03 -10.83
C LYS A 89 24.47 -1.87 -11.49
N GLN A 90 24.34 -1.67 -12.80
CA GLN A 90 24.89 -0.52 -13.51
C GLN A 90 24.19 0.80 -13.11
N ALA A 91 22.89 0.74 -12.84
CA ALA A 91 22.10 1.88 -12.35
C ALA A 91 22.36 2.21 -10.85
N ILE A 92 23.05 1.35 -10.10
CA ILE A 92 23.45 1.59 -8.71
C ILE A 92 24.73 2.45 -8.68
N LEU A 93 24.61 3.62 -8.06
CA LEU A 93 25.67 4.63 -7.96
C LEU A 93 26.43 4.54 -6.62
N SER A 94 25.81 4.00 -5.58
CA SER A 94 26.41 3.86 -4.25
C SER A 94 25.81 2.66 -3.53
N ASP A 95 26.67 1.81 -2.99
CA ASP A 95 26.28 0.63 -2.19
C ASP A 95 27.19 0.53 -0.95
N PRO A 96 26.90 1.31 0.12
CA PRO A 96 27.79 1.42 1.28
C PRO A 96 28.00 0.10 2.02
N ARG A 97 27.03 -0.82 1.92
CA ARG A 97 27.03 -2.12 2.59
C ARG A 97 27.53 -3.25 1.69
N ASN A 98 27.97 -2.93 0.47
CA ASN A 98 28.44 -3.90 -0.52
C ASN A 98 27.44 -5.05 -0.76
N LEU A 99 26.13 -4.76 -0.73
CA LEU A 99 25.08 -5.77 -0.90
C LEU A 99 25.14 -6.41 -2.29
N THR A 100 25.40 -5.61 -3.32
CA THR A 100 25.45 -6.04 -4.72
C THR A 100 26.82 -6.55 -5.15
N ARG A 101 27.79 -6.62 -4.22
CA ARG A 101 29.15 -7.09 -4.51
C ARG A 101 29.17 -8.49 -5.10
N ASN A 102 28.32 -9.39 -4.62
CA ASN A 102 28.24 -10.78 -5.10
C ASN A 102 27.34 -10.97 -6.33
N TRP A 103 26.80 -9.90 -6.92
CA TRP A 103 26.02 -9.96 -8.15
C TRP A 103 26.95 -10.10 -9.37
N VAL A 104 27.65 -11.23 -9.46
CA VAL A 104 28.60 -11.56 -10.52
C VAL A 104 28.47 -13.04 -10.86
N GLY A 105 28.62 -13.38 -12.14
CA GLY A 105 28.52 -14.76 -12.63
C GLY A 105 27.07 -15.24 -12.79
N SER A 106 26.88 -16.44 -13.34
CA SER A 106 25.57 -16.93 -13.78
C SER A 106 24.66 -17.47 -12.67
N ASN A 107 25.17 -17.64 -11.44
CA ASN A 107 24.39 -18.16 -10.31
C ASN A 107 23.58 -17.07 -9.61
N VAL A 108 22.56 -16.56 -10.31
CA VAL A 108 21.69 -15.47 -9.88
C VAL A 108 21.06 -15.73 -8.51
N CYS A 109 20.67 -16.98 -8.22
CA CYS A 109 20.04 -17.33 -6.94
C CYS A 109 20.99 -17.26 -5.73
N LYS A 110 22.28 -17.05 -5.93
CA LYS A 110 23.25 -16.78 -4.86
C LYS A 110 23.48 -15.28 -4.62
N TYR A 111 22.89 -14.41 -5.43
CA TYR A 111 23.02 -12.97 -5.27
C TYR A 111 22.35 -12.54 -3.97
N LYS A 112 23.02 -11.69 -3.20
CA LYS A 112 22.47 -11.23 -1.92
C LYS A 112 21.23 -10.39 -2.20
N GLY A 113 20.16 -10.67 -1.46
CA GLY A 113 18.86 -10.02 -1.63
C GLY A 113 18.05 -10.51 -2.82
N VAL A 114 18.49 -11.56 -3.53
CA VAL A 114 17.73 -12.20 -4.61
C VAL A 114 17.29 -13.58 -4.16
N PHE A 115 15.99 -13.85 -4.24
CA PHE A 115 15.39 -15.09 -3.76
C PHE A 115 14.75 -15.84 -4.93
N CYS A 116 15.14 -17.10 -5.09
CA CYS A 116 14.61 -17.96 -6.13
C CYS A 116 13.63 -19.00 -5.56
N ALA A 117 12.63 -19.34 -6.36
CA ALA A 117 11.67 -20.40 -6.05
C ALA A 117 11.34 -21.20 -7.32
N PRO A 118 10.73 -22.39 -7.19
CA PRO A 118 10.10 -23.07 -8.31
C PRO A 118 9.07 -22.17 -9.00
N ALA A 119 9.09 -22.11 -10.32
CA ALA A 119 8.12 -21.35 -11.09
C ALA A 119 6.72 -21.94 -10.96
N LEU A 120 5.71 -21.06 -10.87
CA LEU A 120 4.32 -21.47 -10.67
C LEU A 120 3.74 -22.26 -11.86
N ASP A 121 4.18 -21.95 -13.08
CA ASP A 121 3.73 -22.63 -14.30
C ASP A 121 4.56 -23.89 -14.61
N ASN A 122 5.76 -24.02 -14.05
CA ASN A 122 6.58 -25.22 -14.17
C ASN A 122 7.50 -25.41 -12.94
N PRO A 123 7.11 -26.27 -11.98
CA PRO A 123 7.89 -26.50 -10.75
C PRO A 123 9.29 -27.08 -10.96
N LYS A 124 9.61 -27.59 -12.15
CA LYS A 124 10.97 -28.08 -12.47
C LYS A 124 11.93 -26.95 -12.82
N ILE A 125 11.43 -25.76 -13.11
CA ILE A 125 12.22 -24.58 -13.45
C ILE A 125 12.29 -23.69 -12.22
N ARG A 126 13.50 -23.31 -11.83
CA ARG A 126 13.73 -22.29 -10.81
C ARG A 126 13.81 -20.90 -11.45
N THR A 127 13.18 -19.92 -10.81
CA THR A 127 13.14 -18.51 -11.26
C THR A 127 13.35 -17.57 -10.08
N VAL A 128 13.57 -16.28 -10.36
CA VAL A 128 13.65 -15.24 -9.32
C VAL A 128 12.22 -14.86 -8.91
N ALA A 129 11.88 -15.14 -7.67
CA ALA A 129 10.54 -14.92 -7.11
C ALA A 129 10.50 -13.73 -6.14
N GLY A 130 11.64 -13.31 -5.58
CA GLY A 130 11.69 -12.18 -4.66
C GLY A 130 12.98 -11.40 -4.74
N ILE A 131 12.89 -10.10 -4.46
CA ILE A 131 14.03 -9.21 -4.21
C ILE A 131 13.78 -8.51 -2.87
N ASP A 132 14.74 -8.60 -1.97
CA ASP A 132 14.77 -7.85 -0.71
C ASP A 132 16.15 -7.21 -0.52
N LEU A 133 16.18 -5.88 -0.61
CA LEU A 133 17.33 -5.02 -0.34
C LEU A 133 17.02 -4.00 0.76
N ASN A 134 16.14 -4.34 1.69
CA ASN A 134 15.76 -3.46 2.79
C ASN A 134 16.99 -3.00 3.59
N HIS A 135 16.98 -1.72 3.99
CA HIS A 135 18.03 -1.07 4.78
C HIS A 135 19.42 -1.13 4.12
N GLY A 136 19.48 -1.12 2.79
CA GLY A 136 20.73 -1.16 2.05
C GLY A 136 21.49 0.17 2.00
N ASP A 137 20.77 1.29 2.17
CA ASP A 137 21.27 2.65 1.88
C ASP A 137 21.87 2.78 0.46
N ILE A 138 21.36 1.97 -0.48
CA ILE A 138 21.80 1.92 -1.87
C ILE A 138 21.25 3.15 -2.61
N ALA A 139 22.10 3.89 -3.32
CA ALA A 139 21.67 4.98 -4.20
C ALA A 139 21.73 4.56 -5.66
N GLY A 140 20.73 4.95 -6.43
CA GLY A 140 20.60 4.64 -7.85
C GLY A 140 19.20 4.93 -8.37
N TYR A 141 18.79 4.28 -9.45
CA TYR A 141 17.41 4.28 -9.93
C TYR A 141 16.98 2.86 -10.31
N LEU A 142 15.69 2.69 -10.59
CA LEU A 142 15.13 1.45 -11.12
C LEU A 142 15.16 1.53 -12.66
N PRO A 143 15.91 0.69 -13.38
CA PRO A 143 15.90 0.67 -14.83
C PRO A 143 14.71 -0.15 -15.39
N GLU A 144 14.35 0.09 -16.64
CA GLU A 144 13.24 -0.58 -17.32
C GLU A 144 13.44 -2.10 -17.47
N GLU A 145 14.68 -2.59 -17.51
CA GLU A 145 15.02 -4.01 -17.59
C GLU A 145 14.53 -4.81 -16.38
N LEU A 146 14.27 -4.17 -15.22
CA LEU A 146 13.64 -4.85 -14.08
C LEU A 146 12.25 -5.41 -14.42
N GLY A 147 11.56 -4.87 -15.43
CA GLY A 147 10.31 -5.42 -15.96
C GLY A 147 10.46 -6.78 -16.65
N LEU A 148 11.70 -7.28 -16.86
CA LEU A 148 11.96 -8.62 -17.37
C LEU A 148 11.76 -9.72 -16.31
N LEU A 149 11.71 -9.37 -15.02
CA LEU A 149 11.56 -10.30 -13.90
C LEU A 149 10.09 -10.74 -13.73
N VAL A 150 9.49 -11.30 -14.79
CA VAL A 150 8.04 -11.56 -14.87
C VAL A 150 7.49 -12.51 -13.79
N ASP A 151 8.35 -13.31 -13.17
CA ASP A 151 7.99 -14.24 -12.09
C ASP A 151 8.13 -13.65 -10.67
N LEU A 152 8.52 -12.38 -10.57
CA LEU A 152 8.72 -11.71 -9.30
C LEU A 152 7.38 -11.54 -8.57
N ALA A 153 7.33 -12.01 -7.32
CA ALA A 153 6.20 -11.90 -6.41
C ALA A 153 6.43 -10.85 -5.30
N LEU A 154 7.68 -10.66 -4.87
CA LEU A 154 8.04 -9.75 -3.78
C LEU A 154 9.13 -8.77 -4.26
N PHE A 155 8.92 -7.48 -4.05
CA PHE A 155 9.95 -6.47 -4.32
C PHE A 155 10.01 -5.48 -3.14
N HIS A 156 11.01 -5.67 -2.28
CA HIS A 156 11.22 -4.88 -1.08
C HIS A 156 12.56 -4.13 -1.15
N ILE A 157 12.49 -2.81 -1.13
CA ILE A 157 13.67 -1.93 -1.17
C ILE A 157 13.56 -0.79 -0.15
N ASN A 158 12.90 -1.04 0.99
CA ASN A 158 12.74 -0.08 2.08
C ASN A 158 14.11 0.51 2.52
N SER A 159 14.12 1.79 2.90
CA SER A 159 15.31 2.45 3.48
C SER A 159 16.54 2.36 2.57
N ASN A 160 16.35 2.85 1.34
CA ASN A 160 17.41 3.06 0.36
C ASN A 160 17.36 4.52 -0.14
N ARG A 161 18.18 4.84 -1.14
CA ARG A 161 18.28 6.14 -1.79
C ARG A 161 17.95 6.02 -3.29
N PHE A 162 17.05 5.11 -3.67
CA PHE A 162 16.61 5.01 -5.05
C PHE A 162 15.76 6.23 -5.43
N CYS A 163 16.07 6.84 -6.57
CA CYS A 163 15.42 8.05 -7.06
C CYS A 163 14.81 7.87 -8.45
N GLY A 164 14.05 8.87 -8.91
CA GLY A 164 13.35 8.84 -10.19
C GLY A 164 11.91 8.37 -10.05
N THR A 165 11.37 7.79 -11.12
CA THR A 165 10.01 7.25 -11.20
C THR A 165 10.01 5.73 -11.18
N VAL A 166 8.85 5.11 -10.95
CA VAL A 166 8.69 3.65 -11.05
C VAL A 166 8.62 3.24 -12.53
N PRO A 167 9.42 2.26 -13.00
CA PRO A 167 9.52 1.90 -14.41
C PRO A 167 8.19 1.45 -15.03
N HIS A 168 7.93 1.84 -16.27
CA HIS A 168 6.67 1.51 -16.94
C HIS A 168 6.55 0.03 -17.29
N LYS A 169 7.67 -0.66 -17.52
CA LYS A 169 7.71 -2.12 -17.77
C LYS A 169 7.37 -2.94 -16.52
N PHE A 170 7.21 -2.34 -15.34
CA PHE A 170 6.64 -3.06 -14.19
C PHE A 170 5.25 -3.62 -14.49
N LYS A 171 4.52 -3.06 -15.47
CA LYS A 171 3.26 -3.63 -15.96
C LYS A 171 3.36 -5.11 -16.38
N HIS A 172 4.56 -5.63 -16.67
CA HIS A 172 4.80 -7.04 -17.04
C HIS A 172 4.96 -7.97 -15.82
N LEU A 173 5.14 -7.43 -14.61
CA LEU A 173 5.31 -8.20 -13.37
C LEU A 173 3.94 -8.72 -12.88
N LYS A 174 3.36 -9.66 -13.62
CA LYS A 174 1.99 -10.12 -13.39
C LYS A 174 1.80 -10.89 -12.08
N LEU A 175 2.88 -11.45 -11.55
CA LEU A 175 2.88 -12.18 -10.28
C LEU A 175 3.22 -11.29 -9.07
N LEU A 176 3.55 -10.01 -9.27
CA LEU A 176 3.95 -9.13 -8.18
C LEU A 176 2.80 -8.96 -7.18
N PHE A 177 3.04 -9.41 -5.96
CA PHE A 177 2.09 -9.52 -4.87
C PHE A 177 2.35 -8.42 -3.83
N GLU A 178 3.61 -8.18 -3.48
CA GLU A 178 4.02 -7.10 -2.58
C GLU A 178 5.04 -6.18 -3.23
N LEU A 179 4.77 -4.88 -3.13
CA LEU A 179 5.64 -3.83 -3.61
C LEU A 179 5.91 -2.84 -2.47
N ASP A 180 7.13 -2.91 -1.92
CA ASP A 180 7.61 -1.98 -0.90
C ASP A 180 8.75 -1.12 -1.45
N LEU A 181 8.40 0.15 -1.73
CA LEU A 181 9.29 1.21 -2.19
C LEU A 181 9.54 2.25 -1.10
N SER A 182 9.20 1.95 0.15
CA SER A 182 9.15 2.94 1.22
C SER A 182 10.52 3.50 1.61
N ASN A 183 10.55 4.72 2.16
CA ASN A 183 11.77 5.40 2.62
C ASN A 183 12.86 5.42 1.53
N ASN A 184 12.55 6.07 0.42
CA ASN A 184 13.43 6.26 -0.74
C ASN A 184 13.43 7.73 -1.18
N ARG A 185 13.78 8.00 -2.43
CA ARG A 185 13.80 9.33 -3.07
C ARG A 185 12.99 9.32 -4.37
N PHE A 186 11.98 8.46 -4.49
CA PHE A 186 11.11 8.43 -5.68
C PHE A 186 10.27 9.69 -5.75
N ALA A 187 10.22 10.32 -6.92
CA ALA A 187 9.54 11.59 -7.15
C ALA A 187 8.65 11.53 -8.40
N GLY A 188 7.87 12.58 -8.63
CA GLY A 188 6.92 12.68 -9.74
C GLY A 188 5.50 12.26 -9.33
N LYS A 189 4.62 12.08 -10.32
CA LYS A 189 3.21 11.73 -10.07
C LYS A 189 3.08 10.32 -9.48
N PHE A 190 1.91 10.02 -8.94
CA PHE A 190 1.54 8.66 -8.53
C PHE A 190 1.92 7.62 -9.62
N PRO A 191 2.59 6.51 -9.27
CA PRO A 191 3.06 5.52 -10.25
C PRO A 191 1.90 4.67 -10.79
N ALA A 192 1.17 5.19 -11.79
CA ALA A 192 -0.01 4.53 -12.36
C ALA A 192 0.24 3.11 -12.92
N VAL A 193 1.50 2.72 -13.11
CA VAL A 193 1.88 1.34 -13.46
C VAL A 193 1.41 0.32 -12.42
N VAL A 194 1.34 0.68 -11.13
CA VAL A 194 0.90 -0.25 -10.06
C VAL A 194 -0.56 -0.67 -10.21
N LEU A 195 -1.37 0.15 -10.88
CA LEU A 195 -2.78 -0.16 -11.19
C LEU A 195 -2.89 -1.29 -12.22
N LYS A 196 -1.84 -1.55 -13.00
CA LYS A 196 -1.79 -2.59 -14.05
C LYS A 196 -1.28 -3.95 -13.55
N LEU A 197 -0.97 -4.05 -12.25
CA LEU A 197 -0.46 -5.27 -11.60
C LEU A 197 -1.64 -6.09 -11.08
N PRO A 198 -2.01 -7.22 -11.71
CA PRO A 198 -3.24 -7.94 -11.36
C PRO A 198 -3.18 -8.55 -9.95
N SER A 199 -2.04 -9.11 -9.56
CA SER A 199 -1.87 -9.86 -8.31
C SER A 199 -1.49 -9.02 -7.09
N LEU A 200 -1.22 -7.73 -7.27
CA LEU A 200 -0.75 -6.85 -6.19
C LEU A 200 -1.80 -6.77 -5.07
N LYS A 201 -1.34 -7.00 -3.82
CA LYS A 201 -2.11 -6.91 -2.57
C LYS A 201 -1.53 -5.92 -1.57
N PHE A 202 -0.20 -5.79 -1.51
CA PHE A 202 0.47 -4.89 -0.60
C PHE A 202 1.19 -3.79 -1.39
N LEU A 203 0.81 -2.54 -1.16
CA LEU A 203 1.44 -1.38 -1.79
C LEU A 203 1.97 -0.41 -0.72
N ASP A 204 3.28 -0.27 -0.66
CA ASP A 204 3.95 0.65 0.24
C ASP A 204 4.85 1.64 -0.49
N LEU A 205 4.43 2.91 -0.49
CA LEU A 205 5.09 4.05 -1.11
C LEU A 205 5.47 5.12 -0.07
N ARG A 206 5.38 4.82 1.23
CA ARG A 206 5.55 5.84 2.28
C ARG A 206 6.96 6.44 2.31
N PHE A 207 7.09 7.66 2.83
CA PHE A 207 8.38 8.38 2.90
C PHE A 207 9.08 8.49 1.54
N ASN A 208 8.37 9.04 0.57
CA ASN A 208 8.88 9.38 -0.75
C ASN A 208 8.48 10.81 -1.11
N GLU A 209 8.69 11.17 -2.37
CA GLU A 209 8.49 12.48 -2.94
C GLU A 209 7.39 12.49 -4.02
N PHE A 210 6.47 11.52 -3.99
CA PHE A 210 5.38 11.47 -4.95
C PHE A 210 4.42 12.65 -4.76
N GLU A 211 3.91 13.21 -5.86
CA GLU A 211 3.09 14.42 -5.86
C GLU A 211 1.87 14.31 -6.76
N GLY A 212 1.04 15.36 -6.73
CA GLY A 212 -0.20 15.43 -7.49
C GLY A 212 -1.31 14.58 -6.87
N THR A 213 -2.21 14.08 -7.73
CA THR A 213 -3.40 13.35 -7.29
C THR A 213 -3.16 11.84 -7.23
N VAL A 214 -3.95 11.16 -6.38
CA VAL A 214 -4.02 9.70 -6.35
C VAL A 214 -5.18 9.25 -7.25
N PRO A 215 -4.94 8.41 -8.26
CA PRO A 215 -6.00 7.94 -9.15
C PRO A 215 -7.08 7.16 -8.39
N ARG A 216 -8.33 7.38 -8.76
CA ARG A 216 -9.48 6.78 -8.07
C ARG A 216 -9.52 5.26 -8.21
N GLU A 217 -8.94 4.75 -9.29
CA GLU A 217 -8.83 3.33 -9.63
C GLU A 217 -8.00 2.55 -8.59
N LEU A 218 -7.16 3.25 -7.81
CA LEU A 218 -6.45 2.62 -6.69
C LEU A 218 -7.42 2.01 -5.68
N PHE A 219 -8.53 2.69 -5.41
CA PHE A 219 -9.52 2.28 -4.41
C PHE A 219 -10.50 1.22 -4.93
N ASP A 220 -10.56 0.99 -6.25
CA ASP A 220 -11.31 -0.13 -6.83
C ASP A 220 -10.44 -1.40 -6.94
N LYS A 221 -9.11 -1.27 -6.77
CA LYS A 221 -8.19 -2.39 -6.83
C LYS A 221 -8.31 -3.23 -5.54
N PRO A 222 -8.32 -4.57 -5.63
CA PRO A 222 -8.51 -5.43 -4.46
C PRO A 222 -7.21 -5.59 -3.65
N LEU A 223 -6.69 -4.48 -3.12
CA LEU A 223 -5.53 -4.42 -2.23
C LEU A 223 -5.93 -4.80 -0.80
N ASP A 224 -4.98 -5.33 -0.05
CA ASP A 224 -5.10 -5.60 1.39
C ASP A 224 -4.54 -4.42 2.21
N ALA A 225 -3.41 -3.84 1.79
CA ALA A 225 -2.82 -2.71 2.49
C ALA A 225 -2.31 -1.61 1.54
N ILE A 226 -2.55 -0.35 1.92
CA ILE A 226 -2.11 0.85 1.21
C ILE A 226 -1.37 1.79 2.17
N PHE A 227 -0.08 2.00 1.94
CA PHE A 227 0.73 2.98 2.66
C PHE A 227 1.26 4.03 1.69
N ILE A 228 0.72 5.26 1.77
CA ILE A 228 1.19 6.39 0.95
C ILE A 228 1.50 7.63 1.78
N ASN A 229 1.67 7.46 3.10
CA ASN A 229 1.96 8.53 4.03
C ASN A 229 3.35 9.15 3.84
N HIS A 230 3.52 10.41 4.27
CA HIS A 230 4.76 11.18 4.07
C HIS A 230 5.17 11.25 2.59
N ASN A 231 4.29 11.83 1.79
CA ASN A 231 4.53 12.19 0.40
C ASN A 231 4.08 13.65 0.18
N ARG A 232 4.03 14.10 -1.08
CA ARG A 232 3.54 15.43 -1.48
C ARG A 232 2.20 15.35 -2.21
N PHE A 233 1.38 14.33 -1.94
CA PHE A 233 0.07 14.20 -2.58
C PHE A 233 -0.85 15.37 -2.19
N VAL A 234 -1.60 15.87 -3.18
CA VAL A 234 -2.57 16.96 -3.04
C VAL A 234 -3.85 16.51 -3.75
N PHE A 235 -4.88 16.12 -3.00
CA PHE A 235 -6.06 15.49 -3.56
C PHE A 235 -7.24 15.49 -2.59
N ASP A 236 -8.47 15.49 -3.12
CA ASP A 236 -9.69 15.16 -2.39
C ASP A 236 -9.92 13.65 -2.44
N LEU A 237 -10.24 12.99 -1.33
CA LEU A 237 -10.61 11.58 -1.37
C LEU A 237 -11.86 11.37 -2.27
N PRO A 238 -11.84 10.38 -3.18
CA PRO A 238 -12.92 10.19 -4.13
C PRO A 238 -14.08 9.44 -3.47
N ASP A 239 -15.26 9.47 -4.09
CA ASP A 239 -16.47 8.76 -3.63
C ASP A 239 -16.38 7.25 -3.69
N ASN A 240 -15.47 6.69 -4.50
CA ASN A 240 -15.19 5.26 -4.53
C ASN A 240 -14.12 4.86 -3.50
N PHE A 241 -13.72 5.74 -2.58
CA PHE A 241 -12.79 5.40 -1.50
C PHE A 241 -13.27 4.17 -0.71
N GLY A 242 -14.58 4.09 -0.51
CA GLY A 242 -15.24 2.98 0.17
C GLY A 242 -15.27 1.63 -0.56
N ASN A 243 -14.93 1.61 -1.85
CA ASN A 243 -14.89 0.37 -2.63
C ASN A 243 -13.69 -0.51 -2.26
N SER A 244 -12.69 0.08 -1.59
CA SER A 244 -11.43 -0.58 -1.31
C SER A 244 -11.62 -1.67 -0.24
N PRO A 245 -11.18 -2.92 -0.47
CA PRO A 245 -11.33 -4.01 0.49
C PRO A 245 -10.18 -4.07 1.50
N VAL A 246 -9.35 -3.02 1.60
CA VAL A 246 -8.16 -2.98 2.44
C VAL A 246 -8.48 -3.19 3.92
N SER A 247 -7.58 -3.90 4.60
CA SER A 247 -7.54 -4.02 6.05
C SER A 247 -6.82 -2.83 6.70
N VAL A 248 -5.80 -2.26 6.03
CA VAL A 248 -5.01 -1.13 6.54
C VAL A 248 -4.80 -0.06 5.47
N ILE A 249 -5.08 1.20 5.83
CA ILE A 249 -4.77 2.35 4.96
C ILE A 249 -4.19 3.54 5.74
N VAL A 250 -3.00 3.98 5.32
CA VAL A 250 -2.27 5.09 5.96
C VAL A 250 -1.99 6.18 4.93
N LEU A 251 -2.72 7.29 5.06
CA LEU A 251 -2.65 8.47 4.18
C LEU A 251 -2.00 9.68 4.84
N ALA A 252 -1.47 9.49 6.05
CA ALA A 252 -0.96 10.54 6.92
C ALA A 252 0.12 11.44 6.28
N ASN A 253 0.29 12.65 6.79
CA ASN A 253 1.40 13.54 6.40
C ASN A 253 1.48 13.78 4.89
N ASN A 254 0.36 14.25 4.33
CA ASN A 254 0.22 14.68 2.94
C ASN A 254 -0.53 16.01 2.94
N LYS A 255 -1.04 16.43 1.78
CA LYS A 255 -1.90 17.61 1.64
C LYS A 255 -3.28 17.20 1.11
N PHE A 256 -3.82 16.06 1.57
CA PHE A 256 -5.20 15.70 1.26
C PHE A 256 -6.15 16.74 1.83
N HIS A 257 -7.18 17.13 1.10
CA HIS A 257 -8.13 18.16 1.52
C HIS A 257 -9.57 17.74 1.22
N GLY A 258 -10.53 18.67 1.36
CA GLY A 258 -11.94 18.37 1.16
C GLY A 258 -12.53 17.53 2.30
N CYS A 259 -13.40 16.59 1.96
CA CYS A 259 -14.15 15.78 2.91
C CYS A 259 -13.51 14.42 3.18
N VAL A 260 -13.75 13.88 4.36
CA VAL A 260 -13.72 12.42 4.56
C VAL A 260 -14.99 11.86 3.94
N PRO A 261 -14.92 10.99 2.91
CA PRO A 261 -16.10 10.56 2.17
C PRO A 261 -16.94 9.58 2.99
N SER A 262 -18.26 9.72 2.91
CA SER A 262 -19.23 8.83 3.58
C SER A 262 -19.09 7.37 3.14
N SER A 263 -18.60 7.13 1.92
CA SER A 263 -18.27 5.79 1.41
C SER A 263 -17.31 5.02 2.31
N LEU A 264 -16.51 5.69 3.16
CA LEU A 264 -15.67 5.03 4.17
C LEU A 264 -16.46 4.00 5.01
N GLY A 265 -17.74 4.25 5.27
CA GLY A 265 -18.61 3.29 5.96
C GLY A 265 -18.83 1.96 5.24
N ASN A 266 -18.49 1.84 3.95
CA ASN A 266 -18.60 0.60 3.16
C ASN A 266 -17.39 -0.34 3.31
N MET A 267 -16.29 0.10 3.95
CA MET A 267 -15.03 -0.67 4.02
C MET A 267 -15.08 -1.74 5.12
N SER A 268 -15.89 -2.78 4.95
CA SER A 268 -16.18 -3.80 5.98
C SER A 268 -14.97 -4.57 6.49
N ASN A 269 -13.89 -4.66 5.70
CA ASN A 269 -12.64 -5.32 6.07
C ASN A 269 -11.67 -4.41 6.83
N LEU A 270 -11.96 -3.11 6.94
CA LEU A 270 -11.02 -2.12 7.47
C LEU A 270 -10.80 -2.30 8.97
N ASN A 271 -9.53 -2.51 9.34
CA ASN A 271 -9.05 -2.58 10.72
C ASN A 271 -8.38 -1.28 11.15
N GLU A 272 -7.56 -0.67 10.29
CA GLU A 272 -6.79 0.52 10.64
C GLU A 272 -6.85 1.59 9.56
N ILE A 273 -7.20 2.81 9.97
CA ILE A 273 -7.15 3.98 9.10
C ILE A 273 -6.52 5.18 9.80
N ILE A 274 -5.46 5.70 9.17
CA ILE A 274 -4.69 6.85 9.67
C ILE A 274 -4.69 7.93 8.59
N LEU A 275 -5.41 9.02 8.87
CA LEU A 275 -5.58 10.21 8.03
C LEU A 275 -4.88 11.45 8.63
N MET A 276 -4.06 11.26 9.67
CA MET A 276 -3.48 12.36 10.45
C MET A 276 -2.65 13.33 9.61
N ASN A 277 -2.55 14.57 10.07
CA ASN A 277 -1.70 15.62 9.49
C ASN A 277 -1.94 15.79 7.98
N ASN A 278 -3.17 16.20 7.67
CA ASN A 278 -3.64 16.55 6.33
C ASN A 278 -4.43 17.87 6.40
N GLY A 279 -5.13 18.21 5.33
CA GLY A 279 -6.00 19.38 5.21
C GLY A 279 -7.50 19.04 5.17
N PHE A 280 -7.94 17.88 5.69
CA PHE A 280 -9.36 17.51 5.68
C PHE A 280 -10.19 18.55 6.43
N ARG A 281 -11.22 19.07 5.77
CA ARG A 281 -12.03 20.20 6.25
C ARG A 281 -13.51 19.98 5.95
N SER A 282 -14.15 19.19 6.80
CA SER A 282 -15.59 18.92 6.79
C SER A 282 -16.04 18.45 8.17
N CYS A 283 -17.32 18.11 8.31
CA CYS A 283 -17.76 17.23 9.40
C CYS A 283 -17.34 15.79 9.15
N LEU A 284 -17.27 14.99 10.22
CA LEU A 284 -17.08 13.54 10.12
C LEU A 284 -18.39 12.85 9.68
N PRO A 285 -18.36 11.95 8.69
CA PRO A 285 -19.55 11.24 8.25
C PRO A 285 -20.02 10.22 9.31
N PRO A 286 -21.32 10.19 9.65
CA PRO A 286 -21.85 9.24 10.63
C PRO A 286 -21.73 7.77 10.21
N GLU A 287 -21.61 7.50 8.91
CA GLU A 287 -21.50 6.15 8.34
C GLU A 287 -20.24 5.40 8.79
N ILE A 288 -19.21 6.10 9.27
CA ILE A 288 -18.03 5.48 9.90
C ILE A 288 -18.44 4.55 11.04
N GLY A 289 -19.53 4.84 11.77
CA GLY A 289 -20.05 3.99 12.85
C GLY A 289 -20.45 2.56 12.45
N SER A 290 -20.51 2.28 11.14
CA SER A 290 -20.75 0.95 10.58
C SER A 290 -19.51 0.04 10.59
N LEU A 291 -18.31 0.60 10.78
CA LEU A 291 -17.03 -0.13 10.72
C LEU A 291 -16.76 -0.93 11.99
N LYS A 292 -17.39 -2.10 12.12
CA LYS A 292 -17.31 -2.92 13.34
C LYS A 292 -15.94 -3.53 13.61
N ASN A 293 -15.12 -3.70 12.59
CA ASN A 293 -13.78 -4.31 12.67
C ASN A 293 -12.65 -3.28 12.90
N LEU A 294 -12.98 -1.99 12.89
CA LEU A 294 -12.00 -0.91 13.02
C LEU A 294 -11.43 -0.87 14.44
N THR A 295 -10.12 -1.01 14.56
CA THR A 295 -9.35 -0.98 15.81
C THR A 295 -8.61 0.34 15.98
N VAL A 296 -8.11 0.95 14.90
CA VAL A 296 -7.39 2.23 14.93
C VAL A 296 -8.04 3.25 14.01
N PHE A 297 -8.44 4.38 14.57
CA PHE A 297 -8.91 5.53 13.80
C PHE A 297 -8.21 6.82 14.23
N ASP A 298 -7.34 7.33 13.36
CA ASP A 298 -6.63 8.59 13.60
C ASP A 298 -6.93 9.62 12.50
N VAL A 299 -7.59 10.71 12.87
CA VAL A 299 -7.87 11.88 12.02
C VAL A 299 -7.27 13.15 12.61
N SER A 300 -6.30 13.01 13.51
CA SER A 300 -5.69 14.14 14.21
C SER A 300 -4.94 15.08 13.28
N PHE A 301 -4.70 16.32 13.73
CA PHE A 301 -4.00 17.33 12.93
C PHE A 301 -4.66 17.56 11.55
N ASN A 302 -5.97 17.82 11.57
CA ASN A 302 -6.73 18.19 10.39
C ASN A 302 -7.51 19.50 10.68
N GLN A 303 -8.43 19.87 9.79
CA GLN A 303 -9.29 21.04 9.93
C GLN A 303 -10.76 20.62 10.07
N LEU A 304 -11.02 19.45 10.66
CA LEU A 304 -12.37 18.89 10.81
C LEU A 304 -13.23 19.76 11.74
N LEU A 305 -14.51 19.89 11.42
CA LEU A 305 -15.48 20.75 12.12
C LEU A 305 -16.68 19.95 12.61
N GLY A 306 -17.54 20.59 13.40
CA GLY A 306 -18.80 20.00 13.87
C GLY A 306 -18.61 19.01 15.02
N PRO A 307 -19.68 18.29 15.41
CA PRO A 307 -19.63 17.29 16.47
C PRO A 307 -19.06 15.95 15.99
N ILE A 308 -18.59 15.12 16.94
CA ILE A 308 -18.38 13.70 16.67
C ILE A 308 -19.76 13.02 16.61
N PRO A 309 -20.08 12.23 15.57
CA PRO A 309 -21.38 11.55 15.47
C PRO A 309 -21.60 10.52 16.58
N ASP A 310 -22.81 10.47 17.14
CA ASP A 310 -23.19 9.46 18.15
C ASP A 310 -23.05 8.01 17.64
N SER A 311 -23.17 7.82 16.31
CA SER A 311 -23.00 6.54 15.62
C SER A 311 -21.61 5.93 15.79
N PHE A 312 -20.60 6.69 16.20
CA PHE A 312 -19.26 6.16 16.51
C PHE A 312 -19.27 5.19 17.69
N GLY A 313 -20.31 5.21 18.53
CA GLY A 313 -20.56 4.15 19.51
C GLY A 313 -20.80 2.77 18.89
N GLY A 314 -20.97 2.69 17.56
CA GLY A 314 -21.02 1.46 16.81
C GLY A 314 -19.66 0.82 16.54
N LEU A 315 -18.54 1.51 16.77
CA LEU A 315 -17.18 1.02 16.50
C LEU A 315 -16.70 0.04 17.60
N VAL A 316 -17.38 -1.09 17.74
CA VAL A 316 -17.24 -2.00 18.89
C VAL A 316 -15.83 -2.58 19.09
N SER A 317 -15.03 -2.69 18.01
CA SER A 317 -13.65 -3.18 18.09
C SER A 317 -12.61 -2.06 18.24
N LEU A 318 -13.03 -0.79 18.35
CA LEU A 318 -12.11 0.34 18.36
C LEU A 318 -11.28 0.35 19.64
N GLU A 319 -9.97 0.35 19.48
CA GLU A 319 -8.98 0.38 20.56
C GLU A 319 -8.34 1.76 20.70
N GLN A 320 -8.10 2.43 19.57
CA GLN A 320 -7.44 3.73 19.51
C GLN A 320 -8.24 4.71 18.67
N LEU A 321 -8.72 5.77 19.31
CA LEU A 321 -9.37 6.90 18.66
C LEU A 321 -8.57 8.17 18.89
N ASN A 322 -8.08 8.79 17.81
CA ASN A 322 -7.38 10.05 17.88
C ASN A 322 -8.01 11.09 16.95
N VAL A 323 -8.64 12.09 17.55
CA VAL A 323 -9.29 13.22 16.86
C VAL A 323 -8.66 14.56 17.25
N ALA A 324 -7.48 14.52 17.87
CA ALA A 324 -6.82 15.70 18.42
C ALA A 324 -6.43 16.72 17.35
N HIS A 325 -6.20 17.98 17.75
CA HIS A 325 -5.76 19.04 16.83
C HIS A 325 -6.69 19.20 15.62
N ASN A 326 -7.98 19.42 15.89
CA ASN A 326 -9.00 19.75 14.91
C ASN A 326 -9.81 20.97 15.37
N LEU A 327 -10.91 21.29 14.67
CA LEU A 327 -11.89 22.31 15.03
C LEU A 327 -13.23 21.67 15.45
N LEU A 328 -13.19 20.46 16.00
CA LEU A 328 -14.38 19.74 16.44
C LEU A 328 -15.02 20.43 17.66
N SER A 329 -16.33 20.29 17.79
CA SER A 329 -17.15 21.04 18.75
C SER A 329 -18.29 20.19 19.29
N GLY A 330 -19.15 20.77 20.13
CA GLY A 330 -20.23 20.03 20.78
C GLY A 330 -19.74 19.21 21.97
N LYS A 331 -20.52 18.20 22.37
CA LYS A 331 -20.19 17.31 23.48
C LYS A 331 -19.63 15.99 22.95
N ILE A 332 -18.78 15.33 23.72
CA ILE A 332 -18.34 13.96 23.45
C ILE A 332 -19.53 13.00 23.65
N PRO A 333 -19.87 12.14 22.67
CA PRO A 333 -20.89 11.12 22.83
C PRO A 333 -20.54 10.10 23.93
N ALA A 334 -21.47 9.82 24.84
CA ALA A 334 -21.26 8.82 25.90
C ALA A 334 -21.06 7.41 25.34
N SER A 335 -21.65 7.12 24.17
CA SER A 335 -21.51 5.83 23.49
C SER A 335 -20.06 5.51 23.10
N ILE A 336 -19.22 6.52 22.84
CA ILE A 336 -17.81 6.34 22.49
C ILE A 336 -17.00 5.95 23.74
N CYS A 337 -17.20 6.65 24.85
CA CYS A 337 -16.45 6.41 26.08
C CYS A 337 -16.85 5.09 26.79
N SER A 338 -17.92 4.44 26.34
CA SER A 338 -18.37 3.13 26.80
C SER A 338 -18.07 2.00 25.81
N LEU A 339 -17.29 2.25 24.75
CA LEU A 339 -16.89 1.22 23.80
C LEU A 339 -16.08 0.12 24.50
N PRO A 340 -16.38 -1.16 24.25
CA PRO A 340 -15.85 -2.26 25.06
C PRO A 340 -14.34 -2.48 24.87
N SER A 341 -13.81 -2.12 23.70
CA SER A 341 -12.40 -2.37 23.34
C SER A 341 -11.53 -1.11 23.46
N LEU A 342 -12.11 0.05 23.79
CA LEU A 342 -11.41 1.34 23.71
C LEU A 342 -10.36 1.47 24.81
N GLN A 343 -9.10 1.62 24.40
CA GLN A 343 -7.96 1.73 25.29
C GLN A 343 -7.42 3.15 25.37
N ASN A 344 -7.39 3.86 24.23
CA ASN A 344 -6.88 5.22 24.16
C ASN A 344 -7.82 6.12 23.36
N PHE A 345 -8.27 7.21 23.98
CA PHE A 345 -9.06 8.24 23.31
C PHE A 345 -8.44 9.63 23.48
N THR A 346 -7.84 10.13 22.41
CA THR A 346 -7.22 11.47 22.38
C THR A 346 -8.13 12.44 21.62
N TYR A 347 -8.70 13.43 22.33
CA TYR A 347 -9.57 14.46 21.77
C TYR A 347 -9.12 15.88 22.14
N SER A 348 -7.84 16.02 22.51
CA SER A 348 -7.22 17.27 22.89
C SER A 348 -7.12 18.27 21.74
N TYR A 349 -6.91 19.55 22.06
CA TYR A 349 -6.76 20.64 21.09
C TYR A 349 -7.97 20.84 20.15
N ASN A 350 -9.20 20.61 20.63
CA ASN A 350 -10.46 20.88 19.94
C ASN A 350 -11.26 22.00 20.63
N PHE A 351 -12.56 22.13 20.35
CA PHE A 351 -13.49 23.07 20.98
C PHE A 351 -14.69 22.33 21.62
N PHE A 352 -14.47 21.12 22.15
CA PHE A 352 -15.52 20.39 22.87
C PHE A 352 -15.97 21.15 24.11
N THR A 353 -17.28 21.15 24.38
CA THR A 353 -17.91 21.90 25.48
C THR A 353 -18.34 21.01 26.64
N GLY A 354 -18.24 19.69 26.49
CA GLY A 354 -18.59 18.75 27.54
C GLY A 354 -18.13 17.34 27.23
N GLU A 355 -17.85 16.60 28.29
CA GLU A 355 -17.54 15.17 28.24
C GLU A 355 -18.38 14.44 29.30
N PRO A 356 -18.86 13.22 28.99
CA PRO A 356 -19.59 12.40 29.95
C PRO A 356 -18.64 11.78 30.99
N PRO A 357 -19.13 11.48 32.21
CA PRO A 357 -18.32 10.85 33.26
C PRO A 357 -17.65 9.54 32.83
N ALA A 358 -18.26 8.80 31.90
CA ALA A 358 -17.70 7.57 31.33
C ALA A 358 -16.30 7.77 30.72
N CYS A 359 -16.00 8.96 30.16
CA CYS A 359 -14.67 9.22 29.58
C CYS A 359 -13.58 9.26 30.64
N LEU A 360 -13.91 9.64 31.88
CA LEU A 360 -12.97 9.66 33.00
C LEU A 360 -12.60 8.25 33.48
N ALA A 361 -13.37 7.24 33.09
CA ALA A 361 -13.11 5.84 33.39
C ALA A 361 -12.27 5.14 32.29
N LEU A 362 -11.94 5.84 31.20
CA LEU A 362 -11.09 5.28 30.15
C LEU A 362 -9.67 5.03 30.66
N ARG A 363 -9.04 3.97 30.16
CA ARG A 363 -7.66 3.59 30.52
C ARG A 363 -6.65 4.69 30.21
N SER A 364 -6.81 5.36 29.06
CA SER A 364 -6.00 6.50 28.64
C SER A 364 -6.86 7.47 27.85
N PHE A 365 -6.79 8.76 28.19
CA PHE A 365 -7.41 9.83 27.42
C PHE A 365 -6.64 11.15 27.56
N ASP A 366 -6.75 12.02 26.55
CA ASP A 366 -6.23 13.40 26.60
C ASP A 366 -7.32 14.37 26.14
N ASP A 367 -7.79 15.21 27.06
CA ASP A 367 -8.86 16.18 26.91
C ASP A 367 -8.36 17.64 26.91
N ARG A 368 -7.03 17.84 26.96
CA ARG A 368 -6.43 19.17 27.15
C ARG A 368 -6.77 20.10 26.00
N ARG A 369 -6.73 21.41 26.26
CA ARG A 369 -6.95 22.45 25.25
C ARG A 369 -8.30 22.29 24.52
N ASN A 370 -9.35 21.95 25.26
CA ASN A 370 -10.75 22.05 24.84
C ASN A 370 -11.45 23.24 25.50
N CYS A 371 -12.78 23.27 25.44
CA CYS A 371 -13.65 24.25 26.08
C CYS A 371 -14.55 23.60 27.14
N ILE A 372 -14.05 22.55 27.82
CA ILE A 372 -14.82 21.77 28.79
C ILE A 372 -14.76 22.46 30.15
N PRO A 373 -15.89 22.91 30.73
CA PRO A 373 -15.90 23.56 32.03
C PRO A 373 -15.34 22.65 33.13
N ALA A 374 -14.65 23.25 34.11
CA ALA A 374 -14.13 22.57 35.30
C ALA A 374 -13.10 21.44 35.06
N ARG A 375 -12.57 21.28 33.83
CA ARG A 375 -11.43 20.40 33.53
C ARG A 375 -10.11 21.17 33.53
N PRO A 376 -8.98 20.52 33.84
CA PRO A 376 -7.68 21.17 33.84
C PRO A 376 -7.17 21.43 32.40
N LEU A 377 -6.21 22.35 32.26
CA LEU A 377 -5.44 22.58 31.02
C LEU A 377 -6.29 22.91 29.77
N GLN A 378 -7.45 23.53 29.96
CA GLN A 378 -8.37 23.92 28.89
C GLN A 378 -7.91 25.19 28.16
N ARG A 379 -8.54 25.49 27.03
CA ARG A 379 -8.34 26.77 26.31
C ARG A 379 -8.77 27.94 27.18
N SER A 380 -8.28 29.13 26.85
CA SER A 380 -8.72 30.33 27.55
C SER A 380 -10.20 30.61 27.28
N ALA A 381 -10.88 31.22 28.25
CA ALA A 381 -12.29 31.62 28.09
C ALA A 381 -12.51 32.50 26.84
N GLY A 382 -11.54 33.37 26.51
CA GLY A 382 -11.58 34.20 25.30
C GLY A 382 -11.54 33.38 24.00
N GLN A 383 -10.68 32.36 23.92
CA GLN A 383 -10.61 31.46 22.76
C GLN A 383 -11.91 30.67 22.59
N CYS A 384 -12.45 30.13 23.69
CA CYS A 384 -13.71 29.41 23.67
C CYS A 384 -14.88 30.31 23.28
N LYS A 385 -15.01 31.50 23.89
CA LYS A 385 -16.05 32.47 23.55
C LYS A 385 -15.99 32.88 22.08
N SER A 386 -14.78 33.15 21.55
CA SER A 386 -14.59 33.55 20.15
C SER A 386 -14.99 32.47 19.15
N PHE A 387 -14.76 31.20 19.48
CA PHE A 387 -15.19 30.08 18.64
C PHE A 387 -16.70 29.84 18.76
N LEU A 388 -17.22 29.76 20.00
CA LEU A 388 -18.61 29.44 20.29
C LEU A 388 -19.60 30.57 19.94
N SER A 389 -19.13 31.82 19.77
CA SER A 389 -19.97 32.92 19.28
C SER A 389 -20.25 32.84 17.77
N ARG A 390 -19.56 31.95 17.04
CA ARG A 390 -19.81 31.72 15.62
C ARG A 390 -21.11 30.93 15.44
N ARG A 391 -21.71 30.99 14.25
CA ARG A 391 -22.86 30.14 13.93
C ARG A 391 -22.43 28.67 14.05
N PRO A 392 -23.31 27.78 14.57
CA PRO A 392 -23.06 26.35 14.56
C PRO A 392 -22.69 25.86 13.18
N VAL A 393 -21.79 24.88 13.13
CA VAL A 393 -21.31 24.29 11.88
C VAL A 393 -22.48 23.58 11.21
N ASP A 394 -22.85 24.04 10.02
CA ASP A 394 -23.78 23.34 9.14
C ASP A 394 -22.99 22.33 8.29
N CYS A 395 -23.06 21.05 8.65
CA CYS A 395 -22.34 19.99 7.95
C CYS A 395 -22.78 19.82 6.49
N SER A 396 -23.98 20.25 6.11
CA SER A 396 -24.45 20.18 4.72
C SER A 396 -23.76 21.22 3.82
N SER A 397 -23.24 22.30 4.40
CA SER A 397 -22.58 23.38 3.66
C SER A 397 -21.28 22.97 2.96
N PHE A 398 -20.63 21.88 3.42
CA PHE A 398 -19.40 21.35 2.82
C PHE A 398 -19.65 20.61 1.51
N ARG A 399 -20.91 20.28 1.17
CA ARG A 399 -21.30 19.56 -0.05
C ARG A 399 -20.52 18.25 -0.26
N CYS A 400 -20.21 17.56 0.83
CA CYS A 400 -19.61 16.23 0.77
C CYS A 400 -20.57 15.27 0.06
N LYS A 401 -20.01 14.34 -0.73
CA LYS A 401 -20.82 13.37 -1.47
C LYS A 401 -21.60 12.46 -0.51
N PRO A 402 -22.90 12.23 -0.78
CA PRO A 402 -23.75 11.42 0.09
C PRO A 402 -23.34 9.95 0.05
N PHE A 403 -23.72 9.22 1.08
CA PHE A 403 -23.50 7.79 1.14
C PHE A 403 -24.33 7.09 0.07
N VAL A 404 -23.68 6.22 -0.71
CA VAL A 404 -24.35 5.28 -1.59
C VAL A 404 -24.10 3.88 -1.01
N PRO A 405 -25.14 3.22 -0.46
CA PRO A 405 -24.99 1.85 0.02
C PRO A 405 -24.45 0.97 -1.10
N SER A 406 -23.47 0.12 -0.80
CA SER A 406 -23.05 -0.93 -1.72
C SER A 406 -24.25 -1.85 -1.99
N LEU A 407 -24.87 -1.74 -3.16
CA LEU A 407 -25.91 -2.68 -3.57
C LEU A 407 -25.29 -4.09 -3.65
N PRO A 408 -25.97 -5.13 -3.18
CA PRO A 408 -25.55 -6.50 -3.42
C PRO A 408 -25.30 -6.69 -4.92
N ALA A 409 -24.22 -7.38 -5.29
CA ALA A 409 -23.98 -7.73 -6.68
C ALA A 409 -25.25 -8.39 -7.25
N PRO A 410 -25.73 -7.97 -8.45
CA PRO A 410 -26.83 -8.66 -9.10
C PRO A 410 -26.50 -10.15 -9.16
N PRO A 411 -27.50 -11.04 -8.98
CA PRO A 411 -27.27 -12.46 -9.18
C PRO A 411 -26.62 -12.66 -10.55
N PRO A 412 -25.63 -13.56 -10.68
CA PRO A 412 -25.02 -13.83 -11.97
C PRO A 412 -26.13 -14.13 -12.98
N PRO A 413 -26.03 -13.64 -14.23
CA PRO A 413 -27.04 -13.91 -15.23
C PRO A 413 -27.21 -15.43 -15.33
N SER A 414 -28.47 -15.88 -15.26
CA SER A 414 -28.81 -17.28 -15.47
C SER A 414 -28.08 -17.76 -16.73
N PRO A 415 -27.43 -18.94 -16.70
CA PRO A 415 -26.81 -19.48 -17.91
C PRO A 415 -27.83 -19.43 -19.05
N PRO A 416 -27.43 -19.04 -20.27
CA PRO A 416 -28.35 -18.95 -21.38
C PRO A 416 -29.11 -20.27 -21.48
N ILE A 417 -30.43 -20.19 -21.45
CA ILE A 417 -31.30 -21.31 -21.77
C ILE A 417 -30.94 -21.68 -23.19
N VAL A 418 -30.14 -22.74 -23.35
CA VAL A 418 -29.93 -23.37 -24.64
C VAL A 418 -31.33 -23.76 -25.12
N PRO A 419 -31.80 -23.30 -26.29
CA PRO A 419 -33.06 -23.77 -26.82
C PRO A 419 -32.94 -25.28 -26.96
N VAL A 420 -33.70 -26.01 -26.14
CA VAL A 420 -33.97 -27.43 -26.41
C VAL A 420 -34.54 -27.44 -27.83
N PRO A 421 -33.92 -28.14 -28.80
CA PRO A 421 -34.46 -28.22 -30.14
C PRO A 421 -35.89 -28.72 -30.05
N SER A 422 -36.83 -27.91 -30.54
CA SER A 422 -38.21 -28.29 -30.73
C SER A 422 -38.25 -29.63 -31.46
N SER A 423 -38.82 -30.63 -30.80
CA SER A 423 -39.17 -31.91 -31.41
C SER A 423 -39.84 -31.67 -32.77
N PRO A 424 -39.39 -32.35 -33.85
CA PRO A 424 -39.97 -32.16 -35.17
C PRO A 424 -41.45 -32.57 -35.17
N PRO A 425 -42.29 -31.90 -35.97
CA PRO A 425 -43.70 -32.24 -36.08
C PRO A 425 -43.87 -33.66 -36.64
N PRO A 426 -44.93 -34.39 -36.23
CA PRO A 426 -45.17 -35.74 -36.69
C PRO A 426 -45.36 -35.78 -38.22
N PRO A 427 -44.72 -36.71 -38.93
CA PRO A 427 -44.92 -36.85 -40.37
C PRO A 427 -46.32 -37.41 -40.67
N VAL A 428 -47.08 -36.65 -41.47
CA VAL A 428 -48.29 -37.15 -42.13
C VAL A 428 -47.85 -38.12 -43.23
N VAL A 429 -47.92 -39.42 -42.95
CA VAL A 429 -47.61 -40.47 -43.92
C VAL A 429 -48.90 -40.99 -44.54
N ARG A 430 -49.01 -40.80 -45.85
CA ARG A 430 -50.00 -41.40 -46.74
C ARG A 430 -49.82 -42.94 -46.79
N PRO A 431 -50.89 -43.73 -46.91
CA PRO A 431 -50.78 -45.18 -47.06
C PRO A 431 -50.42 -45.53 -48.51
N LEU A 432 -49.21 -46.04 -48.76
CA LEU A 432 -48.86 -46.72 -50.01
C LEU A 432 -47.91 -47.91 -49.76
N THR A 433 -48.48 -49.10 -50.01
CA THR A 433 -47.91 -50.34 -50.59
C THR A 433 -46.67 -51.01 -49.97
N PRO A 434 -46.71 -52.35 -49.75
CA PRO A 434 -45.61 -53.10 -49.16
C PRO A 434 -44.51 -53.45 -50.18
N PRO A 435 -43.21 -53.25 -49.84
CA PRO A 435 -42.09 -53.83 -50.57
C PRO A 435 -41.58 -55.15 -49.92
N PRO A 436 -40.74 -55.92 -50.66
CA PRO A 436 -40.54 -57.37 -50.54
C PRO A 436 -39.59 -57.83 -49.39
N PRO A 437 -39.49 -59.16 -49.14
CA PRO A 437 -38.72 -59.73 -48.03
C PRO A 437 -37.20 -59.48 -48.11
N PRO A 438 -36.51 -59.48 -46.94
CA PRO A 438 -35.09 -59.15 -46.84
C PRO A 438 -34.17 -60.24 -47.44
N PRO A 439 -33.04 -59.84 -48.08
CA PRO A 439 -31.99 -60.76 -48.50
C PRO A 439 -31.17 -61.30 -47.30
N PRO A 440 -30.50 -62.47 -47.48
CA PRO A 440 -29.84 -63.20 -46.41
C PRO A 440 -28.61 -62.48 -45.83
N SER A 441 -28.39 -62.72 -44.54
CA SER A 441 -27.34 -62.18 -43.69
C SER A 441 -25.92 -62.52 -44.19
N PRO A 442 -24.99 -61.54 -44.26
CA PRO A 442 -23.58 -61.82 -44.48
C PRO A 442 -22.91 -62.36 -43.22
N SER A 443 -21.96 -63.28 -43.45
CA SER A 443 -21.20 -64.07 -42.48
C SER A 443 -20.29 -63.21 -41.57
N PRO A 444 -19.98 -63.69 -40.35
CA PRO A 444 -19.18 -62.92 -39.39
C PRO A 444 -17.71 -62.77 -39.84
N PRO A 445 -17.06 -61.62 -39.57
CA PRO A 445 -15.63 -61.45 -39.78
C PRO A 445 -14.81 -62.27 -38.76
N PRO A 446 -13.59 -62.70 -39.12
CA PRO A 446 -12.74 -63.55 -38.27
C PRO A 446 -12.20 -62.80 -37.03
N PRO A 447 -11.85 -63.53 -35.96
CA PRO A 447 -11.40 -62.95 -34.70
C PRO A 447 -10.03 -62.25 -34.82
N PRO A 448 -9.76 -61.23 -33.97
CA PRO A 448 -8.46 -60.57 -33.94
C PRO A 448 -7.36 -61.52 -33.48
N VAL A 449 -6.27 -61.55 -34.25
CA VAL A 449 -5.03 -62.26 -33.91
C VAL A 449 -4.36 -61.52 -32.75
N TYR A 450 -4.42 -62.10 -31.55
CA TYR A 450 -3.64 -61.64 -30.40
C TYR A 450 -2.15 -61.97 -30.62
N SER A 451 -1.31 -60.94 -30.74
CA SER A 451 0.14 -61.10 -30.52
C SER A 451 0.40 -61.23 -29.02
N PRO A 452 1.21 -62.20 -28.55
CA PRO A 452 1.53 -62.34 -27.14
C PRO A 452 2.41 -61.16 -26.67
N PRO A 453 2.20 -60.67 -25.43
CA PRO A 453 3.05 -59.64 -24.84
C PRO A 453 4.49 -60.16 -24.63
N PRO A 454 5.52 -59.29 -24.69
CA PRO A 454 6.89 -59.68 -24.39
C PRO A 454 7.04 -60.15 -22.93
N PRO A 455 7.96 -61.08 -22.64
CA PRO A 455 8.15 -61.61 -21.29
C PRO A 455 8.60 -60.50 -20.31
N PRO A 456 8.17 -60.57 -19.04
CA PRO A 456 8.60 -59.62 -18.02
C PRO A 456 10.13 -59.71 -17.81
N PRO A 457 10.80 -58.58 -17.50
CA PRO A 457 12.21 -58.61 -17.13
C PRO A 457 12.42 -59.47 -15.86
N PRO A 458 13.59 -60.13 -15.71
CA PRO A 458 13.86 -60.96 -14.55
C PRO A 458 13.86 -60.13 -13.26
N ASN A 459 13.30 -60.72 -12.20
CA ASN A 459 13.29 -60.11 -10.86
C ASN A 459 14.71 -59.68 -10.44
N PRO A 460 14.88 -58.50 -9.85
CA PRO A 460 16.16 -58.12 -9.26
C PRO A 460 16.51 -59.09 -8.11
N PRO A 461 17.81 -59.38 -7.88
CA PRO A 461 18.22 -60.25 -6.80
C PRO A 461 17.79 -59.66 -5.43
N PRO A 462 17.54 -60.52 -4.43
CA PRO A 462 17.17 -60.05 -3.10
C PRO A 462 18.26 -59.12 -2.54
N SER A 463 17.84 -57.94 -2.09
CA SER A 463 18.73 -57.02 -1.36
C SER A 463 19.23 -57.72 -0.08
N PRO A 464 20.52 -57.60 0.27
CA PRO A 464 21.02 -58.18 1.51
C PRO A 464 20.33 -57.53 2.72
N SER A 465 20.00 -58.37 3.70
CA SER A 465 19.45 -57.95 4.98
C SER A 465 20.34 -56.87 5.64
N PRO A 466 19.76 -55.84 6.27
CA PRO A 466 20.55 -54.88 7.02
C PRO A 466 21.25 -55.58 8.21
N PRO A 467 22.50 -55.21 8.55
CA PRO A 467 23.16 -55.73 9.74
C PRO A 467 22.41 -55.30 11.01
N PRO A 468 22.53 -56.05 12.11
CA PRO A 468 21.85 -55.74 13.37
C PRO A 468 22.29 -54.36 13.91
N PRO A 469 21.43 -53.68 14.69
CA PRO A 469 21.75 -52.36 15.24
C PRO A 469 22.93 -52.47 16.21
N ILE A 470 23.92 -51.60 16.03
CA ILE A 470 24.95 -51.36 17.04
C ILE A 470 24.29 -50.66 18.21
N VAL A 471 24.31 -51.32 19.37
CA VAL A 471 23.92 -50.74 20.66
C VAL A 471 24.99 -49.72 21.05
N TYR A 472 24.66 -48.43 20.97
CA TYR A 472 25.41 -47.40 21.67
C TYR A 472 24.80 -47.22 23.05
N GLU A 473 25.54 -47.60 24.09
CA GLU A 473 25.24 -47.20 25.46
C GLU A 473 25.27 -45.67 25.55
N SER A 474 24.16 -45.10 26.01
CA SER A 474 24.03 -43.66 26.24
C SER A 474 24.79 -43.28 27.53
N PRO A 475 25.54 -42.16 27.56
CA PRO A 475 26.15 -41.68 28.79
C PRO A 475 25.09 -41.21 29.80
N PRO A 476 25.36 -41.29 31.12
CA PRO A 476 24.39 -40.91 32.15
C PRO A 476 24.10 -39.40 32.15
N PRO A 477 22.88 -38.98 32.51
CA PRO A 477 22.46 -37.58 32.54
C PRO A 477 23.12 -36.81 33.70
N PRO A 478 23.42 -35.51 33.54
CA PRO A 478 23.85 -34.67 34.65
C PRO A 478 22.69 -34.34 35.61
N THR A 479 23.05 -34.09 36.86
CA THR A 479 22.18 -33.82 38.00
C THR A 479 21.42 -32.48 37.89
N PRO A 480 20.22 -32.37 38.49
CA PRO A 480 19.37 -31.19 38.35
C PRO A 480 19.83 -30.02 39.23
N VAL A 481 19.99 -28.84 38.62
CA VAL A 481 20.08 -27.57 39.34
C VAL A 481 18.68 -26.97 39.44
N TYR A 482 18.27 -26.66 40.66
CA TYR A 482 16.99 -26.08 41.02
C TYR A 482 17.07 -24.54 40.89
N GLU A 483 16.33 -23.95 39.96
CA GLU A 483 15.96 -22.53 39.98
C GLU A 483 14.43 -22.43 39.95
N GLY A 484 13.89 -21.59 40.84
CA GLY A 484 12.46 -21.42 41.09
C GLY A 484 11.68 -20.75 39.95
N PRO A 485 10.36 -20.59 40.12
CA PRO A 485 9.43 -20.33 39.02
C PRO A 485 9.42 -18.85 38.60
N LEU A 486 9.55 -18.62 37.28
CA LEU A 486 9.16 -17.37 36.63
C LEU A 486 7.77 -17.53 35.97
N PRO A 487 6.95 -16.45 35.93
CA PRO A 487 5.51 -16.49 35.63
C PRO A 487 5.18 -16.60 34.12
N PRO A 488 3.92 -16.86 33.74
CA PRO A 488 3.56 -17.37 32.41
C PRO A 488 3.58 -16.28 31.32
N ILE A 489 4.20 -16.60 30.17
CA ILE A 489 4.09 -15.82 28.93
C ILE A 489 2.93 -16.36 28.09
N TYR A 490 1.91 -15.52 27.93
CA TYR A 490 0.83 -15.66 26.94
C TYR A 490 1.21 -14.93 25.63
N GLY A 491 0.89 -15.56 24.50
CA GLY A 491 0.46 -14.90 23.24
C GLY A 491 1.50 -14.08 22.47
N VAL A 492 2.03 -14.64 21.38
CA VAL A 492 2.75 -13.86 20.36
C VAL A 492 1.73 -13.20 19.43
N SER A 493 1.52 -11.89 19.59
CA SER A 493 0.91 -11.01 18.59
C SER A 493 2.03 -10.25 17.89
N TYR A 494 2.04 -10.27 16.56
CA TYR A 494 2.91 -9.41 15.75
C TYR A 494 2.39 -7.98 15.83
N ALA A 495 2.90 -7.19 16.78
CA ALA A 495 2.72 -5.75 16.82
C ALA A 495 4.02 -5.07 16.38
N SER A 496 3.91 -4.20 15.38
CA SER A 496 4.96 -3.28 14.98
C SER A 496 5.42 -2.43 16.17
N PRO A 497 6.73 -2.10 16.29
CA PRO A 497 7.22 -1.31 17.41
C PRO A 497 6.68 0.12 17.36
N PRO A 498 6.43 0.75 18.52
CA PRO A 498 5.96 2.13 18.59
C PRO A 498 7.06 3.12 18.13
N PRO A 499 6.68 4.28 17.57
CA PRO A 499 7.64 5.32 17.24
C PRO A 499 8.31 5.89 18.51
N PRO A 500 9.57 6.34 18.42
CA PRO A 500 10.28 6.88 19.57
C PRO A 500 9.65 8.19 20.05
N PRO A 501 9.76 8.52 21.36
CA PRO A 501 9.31 9.81 21.87
C PRO A 501 10.28 10.90 21.41
N PHE A 502 9.78 11.94 20.76
CA PHE A 502 10.56 13.13 20.47
C PHE A 502 10.21 14.26 21.44
N TYR A 503 11.26 14.74 22.12
CA TYR A 503 11.36 16.07 22.73
C TYR A 503 11.36 17.17 21.67
#